data_AF-A0A7N0UVX4-F1
#
_entry.id   AF-A0A7N0UVX4-F1
#
_cell.length_a   1.000
_cell.length_b   1.000
_cell.length_c   1.000
_cell.angle_alpha   90.00
_cell.angle_beta   90.00
_cell.angle_gamma   90.00
#
_symmetry.space_group_name_H-M   'P 1'
#
loop_
_entity.id
_entity.type
_entity.pdbx_description
1 polymer ?
#
loop_
_entity_poly.entity_id
_entity_poly.type
_entity_poly.pdbx_seq_one_letter_code
_entity_poly.pdbx_strand_id
1 'polypeptide(L)'
;MTEEAASEFMSKVPGWKLENEGGTLKLNRSWKVKSFTKGLDFFQAVAEVAEAEGHHPDLHLVGWNNVKIDIWTHAVGGLTENDFILAAKINMLDLQHLLRRKATVV
;
A
#
# COMPACT_ATOMS: atom_id res chain seq x y z
N MET A 1 15.87 -3.83 6.90
CA MET A 1 16.16 -2.91 8.02
C MET A 1 15.46 -3.41 9.28
N THR A 2 15.85 -2.94 10.47
CA THR A 2 15.17 -3.27 11.73
C THR A 2 13.86 -2.50 11.87
N GLU A 3 13.03 -2.88 12.83
CA GLU A 3 11.75 -2.21 13.09
C GLU A 3 11.93 -0.77 13.61
N GLU A 4 12.97 -0.54 14.41
CA GLU A 4 13.32 0.80 14.91
C GLU A 4 13.69 1.73 13.75
N ALA A 5 14.55 1.26 12.85
CA ALA A 5 14.94 2.01 11.65
C ALA A 5 13.72 2.28 10.74
N ALA A 6 12.87 1.27 10.52
CA ALA A 6 11.64 1.41 9.74
C ALA A 6 10.68 2.45 10.35
N SER A 7 10.60 2.52 11.69
CA SER A 7 9.72 3.45 12.40
C SER A 7 10.06 4.92 12.14
N GLU A 8 11.33 5.24 11.87
CA GLU A 8 11.76 6.61 11.54
C GLU A 8 11.15 7.11 10.21
N PHE A 9 10.90 6.21 9.27
CA PHE A 9 10.33 6.53 7.96
C PHE A 9 8.79 6.64 7.97
N MET A 10 8.11 6.17 9.02
CA MET A 10 6.63 6.14 9.06
C MET A 10 5.99 7.52 8.93
N SER A 11 6.69 8.57 9.37
CA SER A 11 6.26 9.96 9.18
C SER A 11 6.17 10.38 7.70
N LYS A 12 6.88 9.69 6.80
CA LYS A 12 6.91 9.96 5.35
C LYS A 12 5.81 9.24 4.58
N VAL A 13 5.18 8.22 5.17
CA VAL A 13 4.18 7.37 4.53
C VAL A 13 2.86 7.37 5.32
N PRO A 14 2.21 8.55 5.49
CA PRO A 14 1.03 8.66 6.33
C PRO A 14 -0.10 7.73 5.85
N GLY A 15 -0.67 6.98 6.80
CA GLY A 15 -1.77 6.04 6.58
C GLY A 15 -1.33 4.62 6.25
N TRP A 16 -0.05 4.39 5.98
CA TRP A 16 0.53 3.04 6.01
C TRP A 16 0.76 2.60 7.45
N LYS A 17 0.77 1.29 7.66
CA LYS A 17 1.14 0.68 8.93
C LYS A 17 2.39 -0.17 8.74
N LEU A 18 3.17 -0.27 9.81
CA LEU A 18 4.28 -1.19 9.93
C LEU A 18 3.78 -2.41 10.70
N GLU A 19 3.77 -3.58 10.08
CA GLU A 19 3.26 -4.82 10.70
C GLU A 19 4.22 -5.98 10.44
N ASN A 20 4.40 -6.85 11.45
CA ASN A 20 5.16 -8.08 11.32
C ASN A 20 4.19 -9.25 11.09
N GLU A 21 4.22 -9.82 9.89
CA GLU A 21 3.36 -10.93 9.49
C GLU A 21 4.23 -12.14 9.17
N GLY A 22 4.05 -13.21 9.95
CA GLY A 22 4.80 -14.47 9.74
C GLY A 22 6.33 -14.31 9.88
N GLY A 23 6.80 -13.37 10.69
CA GLY A 23 8.23 -13.08 10.88
C GLY A 23 8.82 -12.13 9.83
N THR A 24 8.01 -11.63 8.90
CA THR A 24 8.43 -10.64 7.90
C THR A 24 7.82 -9.28 8.25
N LEU A 25 8.68 -8.28 8.44
CA LEU A 25 8.24 -6.90 8.62
C LEU A 25 7.83 -6.30 7.27
N LYS A 26 6.64 -5.69 7.20
CA LYS A 26 6.04 -5.16 5.96
C LYS A 26 5.35 -3.83 6.21
N LEU A 27 5.20 -3.04 5.15
CA LEU A 27 4.24 -1.94 5.12
C LEU A 27 2.91 -2.45 4.61
N ASN A 28 1.80 -2.05 5.23
CA ASN A 28 0.48 -2.33 4.69
C ASN A 28 -0.47 -1.15 4.74
N ARG A 29 -1.42 -1.16 3.81
CA ARG A 29 -2.53 -0.20 3.79
C ARG A 29 -3.74 -0.79 3.08
N SER A 30 -4.94 -0.39 3.52
CA SER A 30 -6.20 -0.84 2.94
C SER A 30 -7.14 0.31 2.63
N TRP A 31 -7.93 0.12 1.58
CA TRP A 31 -8.93 1.05 1.08
C TRP A 31 -10.22 0.30 0.71
N LYS A 32 -11.34 0.99 0.87
CA LYS A 32 -12.64 0.53 0.36
C LYS A 32 -12.98 1.26 -0.94
N VAL A 33 -13.11 0.51 -2.03
CA VAL A 33 -13.47 1.05 -3.36
C VAL A 33 -14.98 0.99 -3.60
N LYS A 34 -15.47 1.72 -4.61
CA LYS A 34 -16.91 1.82 -4.93
C LYS A 34 -17.48 0.54 -5.54
N SER A 35 -16.68 -0.21 -6.30
CA SER A 35 -17.08 -1.44 -6.99
C SER A 35 -15.86 -2.34 -7.23
N PHE A 36 -16.11 -3.58 -7.66
CA PHE A 36 -15.06 -4.50 -8.09
C PHE A 36 -14.18 -3.92 -9.20
N THR A 37 -14.79 -3.34 -10.24
CA THR A 37 -14.05 -2.70 -11.35
C THR A 37 -13.22 -1.51 -10.89
N LYS A 38 -13.68 -0.73 -9.89
CA LYS A 38 -12.85 0.32 -9.29
C LYS A 38 -11.69 -0.21 -8.46
N GLY A 39 -11.76 -1.46 -8.01
CA GLY A 39 -10.60 -2.16 -7.45
C GLY A 39 -9.54 -2.46 -8.51
N LEU A 40 -9.96 -2.87 -9.71
CA LEU A 40 -9.05 -3.10 -10.83
C LEU A 40 -8.42 -1.79 -11.32
N ASP A 41 -9.22 -0.72 -11.47
CA ASP A 41 -8.70 0.62 -11.83
C ASP A 41 -7.66 1.12 -10.80
N PHE A 42 -7.90 0.86 -9.52
CA PHE A 42 -6.97 1.20 -8.44
C PHE A 42 -5.64 0.45 -8.60
N PHE A 43 -5.69 -0.85 -8.87
CA PHE A 43 -4.49 -1.65 -9.09
C PHE A 43 -3.72 -1.23 -10.33
N GLN A 44 -4.39 -0.86 -11.41
CA GLN A 44 -3.73 -0.35 -12.60
C GLN A 44 -2.89 0.89 -12.29
N ALA A 45 -3.46 1.86 -11.56
CA ALA A 45 -2.73 3.07 -11.18
C ALA A 45 -1.51 2.76 -10.28
N VAL A 46 -1.63 1.80 -9.37
CA VAL A 46 -0.52 1.37 -8.51
C VAL A 46 0.54 0.61 -9.30
N ALA A 47 0.13 -0.24 -10.25
CA ALA A 47 1.03 -1.01 -11.09
C ALA A 47 1.91 -0.12 -11.96
N GLU A 48 1.38 0.97 -12.50
CA GLU A 48 2.17 1.96 -13.26
C GLU A 48 3.29 2.59 -12.44
N VAL A 49 3.00 2.90 -11.16
CA VAL A 49 4.04 3.39 -10.23
C VAL A 49 5.04 2.29 -9.90
N ALA A 50 4.57 1.09 -9.59
CA ALA A 50 5.42 -0.05 -9.24
C ALA A 50 6.41 -0.40 -10.37
N GLU A 51 5.93 -0.44 -11.62
CA GLU A 51 6.76 -0.67 -12.81
C GLU A 51 7.81 0.44 -12.99
N ALA A 52 7.41 1.71 -12.83
CA ALA A 52 8.35 2.83 -12.93
C ALA A 52 9.45 2.79 -11.86
N GLU A 53 9.15 2.26 -10.67
CA GLU A 53 10.13 2.06 -9.59
C GLU A 53 10.93 0.77 -9.71
N GLY A 54 10.50 -0.18 -10.57
CA GLY A 54 11.03 -1.54 -10.60
C GLY A 54 10.84 -2.28 -9.27
N HIS A 55 9.83 -1.90 -8.48
CA HIS A 55 9.55 -2.46 -7.17
C HIS A 55 8.07 -2.78 -7.03
N HIS A 56 7.75 -4.05 -6.83
CA HIS A 56 6.40 -4.56 -7.00
C HIS A 56 5.77 -4.91 -5.65
N PRO A 57 4.62 -4.31 -5.30
CA PRO A 57 3.92 -4.63 -4.08
C PRO A 57 2.95 -5.80 -4.30
N ASP A 58 2.54 -6.45 -3.22
CA ASP A 58 1.46 -7.43 -3.27
C ASP A 58 0.10 -6.71 -3.26
N LEU A 59 -0.75 -7.05 -4.24
CA LEU A 59 -2.05 -6.43 -4.46
C LEU A 59 -3.19 -7.42 -4.15
N HIS A 60 -4.03 -7.08 -3.17
CA HIS A 60 -5.12 -7.97 -2.73
C HIS A 60 -6.49 -7.31 -2.87
N LEU A 61 -7.41 -7.96 -3.59
CA LEU A 61 -8.82 -7.56 -3.65
C LEU A 61 -9.68 -8.56 -2.87
N VAL A 62 -10.03 -8.19 -1.64
CA VAL A 62 -10.76 -9.04 -0.69
C VAL A 62 -12.22 -8.61 -0.60
N GLY A 63 -13.14 -9.57 -0.67
CA GLY A 63 -14.57 -9.31 -0.50
C GLY A 63 -15.08 -8.22 -1.45
N TRP A 64 -14.69 -8.31 -2.72
CA TRP A 64 -15.06 -7.46 -3.88
C TRP A 64 -14.73 -5.95 -3.82
N ASN A 65 -14.47 -5.35 -2.65
CA ASN A 65 -14.17 -3.91 -2.55
C ASN A 65 -13.08 -3.53 -1.55
N ASN A 66 -12.44 -4.48 -0.87
CA ASN A 66 -11.31 -4.18 -0.03
C ASN A 66 -10.03 -4.33 -0.83
N VAL A 67 -9.44 -3.21 -1.21
CA VAL A 67 -8.09 -3.20 -1.75
C VAL A 67 -7.13 -3.14 -0.57
N LYS A 68 -6.21 -4.11 -0.47
CA LYS A 68 -5.07 -4.08 0.45
C LYS A 68 -3.79 -4.13 -0.38
N ILE A 69 -2.80 -3.34 0.03
CA ILE A 69 -1.44 -3.41 -0.49
C ILE A 69 -0.52 -3.80 0.65
N ASP A 70 0.34 -4.78 0.41
CA ASP A 70 1.48 -5.11 1.25
C ASP A 70 2.78 -4.83 0.48
N ILE A 71 3.75 -4.17 1.12
CA ILE A 71 5.04 -3.81 0.52
C ILE A 71 6.16 -4.32 1.41
N TRP A 72 7.04 -5.13 0.82
CA TRP A 72 8.33 -5.49 1.38
C TRP A 72 9.27 -5.97 0.27
N THR A 73 10.56 -6.04 0.57
CA THR A 73 11.57 -6.53 -0.36
C THR A 73 11.80 -8.03 -0.15
N HIS A 74 11.25 -8.86 -1.03
CA HIS A 74 11.38 -10.33 -0.95
C HIS A 74 12.82 -10.83 -0.86
N ALA A 75 13.73 -10.23 -1.64
CA ALA A 75 15.12 -10.66 -1.74
C ALA A 75 15.89 -10.60 -0.41
N VAL A 76 15.45 -9.73 0.51
CA VAL A 76 16.07 -9.58 1.85
C VAL A 76 15.15 -10.04 2.98
N GLY A 77 13.97 -10.58 2.67
CA GLY A 77 13.01 -11.05 3.66
C GLY A 77 12.51 -9.96 4.61
N GLY A 78 12.42 -8.70 4.16
CA GLY A 78 12.00 -7.58 5.01
C GLY A 78 12.04 -6.24 4.28
N LEU A 79 12.10 -5.15 5.05
CA LEU A 79 12.03 -3.79 4.51
C LEU A 79 13.38 -3.22 4.04
N THR A 80 13.35 -2.45 2.98
CA THR A 80 14.38 -1.55 2.45
C THR A 80 13.79 -0.15 2.25
N GLU A 81 14.63 0.84 1.98
CA GLU A 81 14.15 2.21 1.72
C GLU A 81 13.20 2.29 0.51
N ASN A 82 13.40 1.42 -0.49
CA ASN A 82 12.55 1.35 -1.69
C ASN A 82 11.09 1.04 -1.35
N ASP A 83 10.84 0.27 -0.28
CA ASP A 83 9.47 -0.01 0.19
C ASP A 83 8.76 1.29 0.61
N PHE A 84 9.46 2.18 1.29
CA PHE A 84 8.94 3.48 1.71
C PHE A 84 8.82 4.48 0.56
N ILE A 85 9.75 4.45 -0.40
CA ILE A 85 9.68 5.26 -1.61
C ILE A 85 8.44 4.91 -2.42
N LEU A 86 8.20 3.61 -2.65
CA LEU A 86 7.01 3.13 -3.36
C LEU A 86 5.73 3.51 -2.60
N ALA A 87 5.68 3.28 -1.29
CA ALA A 87 4.54 3.67 -0.45
C ALA A 87 4.25 5.19 -0.51
N ALA A 88 5.28 6.02 -0.51
CA ALA A 88 5.16 7.47 -0.63
C ALA A 88 4.65 7.90 -2.02
N LYS A 89 5.11 7.25 -3.09
CA LYS A 89 4.64 7.51 -4.46
C LYS A 89 3.18 7.08 -4.64
N ILE A 90 2.77 5.94 -4.07
CA ILE A 90 1.37 5.51 -4.05
C ILE A 90 0.49 6.54 -3.31
N ASN A 91 0.97 7.16 -2.23
CA ASN A 91 0.23 8.22 -1.53
C ASN A 91 -0.03 9.47 -2.39
N MET A 92 0.77 9.71 -3.43
CA MET A 92 0.60 10.86 -4.33
C MET A 92 -0.46 10.63 -5.41
N LEU A 93 -0.95 9.40 -5.58
CA LEU A 93 -2.01 9.09 -6.55
C LEU A 93 -3.35 9.72 -6.12
N ASP A 94 -4.03 10.41 -7.04
CA ASP A 94 -5.40 10.86 -6.83
C ASP A 94 -6.40 9.71 -7.07
N LEU A 95 -6.66 8.95 -6.01
CA LEU A 95 -7.55 7.78 -6.05
C LEU A 95 -8.95 8.09 -5.52
N GLN A 96 -9.25 9.32 -5.10
CA GLN A 96 -10.50 9.66 -4.39
C GLN A 96 -11.75 9.31 -5.20
N HIS A 97 -11.68 9.45 -6.52
CA HIS A 97 -12.76 9.12 -7.43
C HIS A 97 -13.07 7.60 -7.49
N LEU A 98 -12.15 6.73 -7.06
CA LEU A 98 -12.32 5.27 -6.97
C LEU A 98 -12.84 4.82 -5.60
N LEU A 99 -12.58 5.60 -4.55
CA LEU A 99 -12.85 5.23 -3.16
C LEU A 99 -14.32 5.41 -2.77
N ARG A 100 -14.81 4.50 -1.94
CA ARG A 100 -16.10 4.66 -1.27
C ARG A 100 -15.98 5.82 -0.29
N ARG A 101 -16.90 6.79 -0.35
CA ARG A 101 -16.98 7.85 0.66
C ARG A 101 -17.21 7.20 2.02
N LYS A 102 -16.48 7.64 3.05
CA LYS A 102 -16.85 7.28 4.43
C LYS A 102 -18.28 7.80 4.63
N ALA A 103 -19.16 6.92 5.11
CA ALA A 103 -20.48 7.37 5.53
C ALA A 103 -20.25 8.35 6.68
N THR A 104 -20.52 9.63 6.46
CA THR A 104 -20.66 10.58 7.55
C THR A 104 -21.90 10.12 8.30
N VAL A 105 -21.72 9.55 9.49
CA VAL A 105 -22.82 9.39 10.42
C VAL A 105 -23.17 10.81 10.85
N VAL A 106 -24.32 11.30 10.39
CA VAL A 106 -24.96 12.51 10.88
C VAL A 106 -25.48 12.31 12.29
#